data_AF-A0A9W9CH41-F1
#
_entry.id   AF-A0A9W9CH41-F1
#
_cell.length_a   1.000
_cell.length_b   1.000
_cell.length_c   1.000
_cell.angle_alpha   90.00
_cell.angle_beta   90.00
_cell.angle_gamma   90.00
#
_symmetry.space_group_name_H-M   'P 1'
#
loop_
_entity.id
_entity.type
_entity.pdbx_description
1 polymer ?
#
loop_
_entity_poly.entity_id
_entity_poly.type
_entity_poly.pdbx_seq_one_letter_code
_entity_poly.pdbx_strand_id
1 'polypeptide(L)'
;MAGGGSDPNARHKVTWHIGSWGNPYEGGGRPGKGVVTYTLSPNRQRPMANFIAKGFWNVMRRSRNQVLFFIPPLAIAYGTMQWAIERNEYLNSKHGRAEFAEEE
;
A
#
# COMPACT_ATOMS: atom_id res chain seq x y z
N MET A 1 -2.42 -5.78 28.58
CA MET A 1 -1.35 -6.15 27.64
C MET A 1 -1.45 -7.66 27.46
N ALA A 2 -1.58 -8.14 26.21
CA ALA A 2 -2.06 -9.48 25.86
C ALA A 2 -1.53 -10.58 26.78
N GLY A 3 -2.32 -10.89 27.81
CA GLY A 3 -2.08 -11.98 28.74
C GLY A 3 -2.64 -13.23 28.09
N GLY A 4 -1.77 -14.17 27.78
CA GLY A 4 -2.14 -15.48 27.28
C GLY A 4 -1.08 -16.46 27.74
N GLY A 5 -1.17 -16.87 29.01
CA GLY A 5 -0.37 -17.98 29.51
C GLY A 5 -0.81 -19.25 28.80
N SER A 6 -0.13 -19.61 27.71
CA SER A 6 -0.26 -20.93 27.11
C SER A 6 0.78 -21.84 27.74
N ASP A 7 0.27 -22.87 28.42
CA ASP A 7 0.96 -24.02 29.01
C ASP A 7 2.38 -24.28 28.44
N PRO A 8 3.44 -24.26 29.27
CA PRO A 8 4.82 -24.45 28.80
C PRO A 8 5.05 -25.81 28.11
N ASN A 9 4.16 -26.80 28.31
CA ASN A 9 4.27 -28.17 27.78
C ASN A 9 3.39 -28.49 26.57
N ALA A 10 2.72 -27.51 25.94
CA ALA A 10 1.87 -27.79 24.79
C ALA A 10 2.66 -28.24 23.54
N ARG A 11 2.35 -29.42 23.00
CA ARG A 11 2.93 -30.02 21.77
C ARG A 11 2.70 -29.18 20.51
N HIS A 12 1.58 -28.45 20.47
CA HIS A 12 1.26 -27.47 19.43
C HIS A 12 0.82 -26.18 20.13
N LYS A 13 1.71 -25.18 20.14
CA LYS A 13 1.37 -23.87 20.65
C LYS A 13 0.61 -23.13 19.56
N VAL A 14 -0.70 -22.96 19.72
CA VAL A 14 -1.51 -22.08 18.87
C VAL A 14 -1.22 -20.66 19.33
N THR A 15 -0.05 -20.14 18.99
CA THR A 15 0.41 -18.83 19.46
C THR A 15 0.02 -17.74 18.48
N TRP A 16 -0.47 -16.63 19.02
CA TRP A 16 -0.60 -15.36 18.33
C TRP A 16 0.73 -15.02 17.61
N HIS A 17 0.68 -14.59 16.35
CA HIS A 17 1.86 -14.23 15.55
C HIS A 17 2.58 -12.94 16.02
N ILE A 18 2.35 -12.52 17.26
CA ILE A 18 2.87 -11.30 17.87
C ILE A 18 3.30 -11.67 19.29
N GLY A 19 4.59 -11.53 19.59
CA GLY A 19 5.16 -11.77 20.91
C GLY A 19 5.04 -10.55 21.84
N SER A 20 5.36 -10.75 23.11
CA SER A 20 5.44 -9.66 24.09
C SER A 20 6.84 -9.03 24.12
N TRP A 21 6.95 -7.85 24.74
CA TRP A 21 8.24 -7.24 25.06
C TRP A 21 9.07 -8.21 25.90
N GLY A 22 10.34 -8.41 25.53
CA GLY A 22 11.24 -9.37 26.19
C GLY A 22 11.10 -10.82 25.73
N ASN A 23 9.98 -11.20 25.09
CA ASN A 23 9.83 -12.51 24.45
C ASN A 23 9.17 -12.41 23.05
N PRO A 24 9.89 -11.86 22.04
CA PRO A 24 9.39 -11.79 20.68
C PRO A 24 9.35 -13.17 19.98
N TYR A 25 9.96 -14.21 20.55
CA TYR A 25 10.02 -15.56 19.98
C TYR A 25 8.68 -16.30 20.04
N GLU A 26 7.83 -15.98 21.01
CA GLU A 26 6.46 -16.51 21.08
C GLU A 26 5.65 -16.15 19.83
N GLY A 27 5.89 -14.98 19.24
CA GLY A 27 5.23 -14.53 18.00
C GLY A 27 5.93 -14.90 16.71
N GLY A 28 6.98 -15.74 16.74
CA GLY A 28 7.73 -16.12 15.54
C GLY A 28 8.93 -15.22 15.21
N GLY A 29 9.40 -14.40 16.15
CA GLY A 29 10.70 -13.75 16.03
C GLY A 29 11.84 -14.78 15.90
N ARG A 30 12.93 -14.43 15.22
CA ARG A 30 14.13 -15.28 15.10
C ARG A 30 15.22 -14.80 16.05
N PRO A 31 16.00 -15.70 16.69
CA PRO A 31 17.10 -15.29 17.55
C PRO A 31 18.15 -14.52 16.76
N GLY A 32 18.38 -13.27 17.14
CA GLY A 32 19.44 -12.42 16.60
C GLY A 32 20.58 -12.31 17.60
N LYS A 33 21.81 -12.63 17.17
CA LYS A 33 23.04 -12.42 17.96
C LYS A 33 24.03 -11.62 17.12
N GLY A 34 24.72 -10.65 17.74
CA GLY A 34 25.81 -9.91 17.11
C GLY A 34 25.40 -8.66 16.31
N VAL A 35 24.13 -8.23 16.36
CA VAL A 35 23.70 -6.96 15.77
C VAL A 35 23.80 -5.85 16.82
N VAL A 36 24.57 -4.81 16.51
CA VAL A 36 24.71 -3.62 17.36
C VAL A 36 24.09 -2.43 16.65
N THR A 37 23.14 -1.76 17.30
CA THR A 37 22.41 -0.61 16.74
C THR A 37 22.82 0.67 17.45
N TYR A 38 23.18 1.69 16.68
CA TYR A 38 23.53 3.02 17.21
C TYR A 38 22.48 4.04 16.79
N THR A 39 22.11 4.93 17.72
CA THR A 39 21.14 5.99 17.47
C THR A 39 21.54 7.28 18.18
N LEU A 40 21.27 8.44 17.57
CA LEU A 40 21.40 9.75 18.20
C LEU A 40 20.06 10.20 18.81
N SER A 41 20.11 10.86 19.97
CA SER A 41 18.92 11.48 20.57
C SER A 41 18.25 12.46 19.59
N PRO A 42 16.91 12.43 19.43
CA PRO A 42 16.19 13.32 18.52
C PRO A 42 16.44 14.81 18.77
N ASN A 43 16.65 15.20 20.03
CA ASN A 43 16.94 16.59 20.40
C ASN A 43 18.27 17.11 19.86
N ARG A 44 19.16 16.20 19.42
CA ARG A 44 20.45 16.51 18.79
C ARG A 44 20.43 16.37 17.26
N GLN A 45 19.28 16.03 16.67
CA GLN A 45 19.11 15.91 15.23
C GLN A 45 18.35 17.11 14.67
N ARG A 46 18.61 17.45 13.40
CA ARG A 46 17.81 18.42 12.66
C ARG A 46 16.60 17.70 12.04
N PRO A 47 15.34 18.01 12.40
CA PRO A 47 14.16 17.22 12.01
C PRO A 47 13.95 17.07 10.50
N MET A 48 14.34 18.09 9.72
CA MET A 48 14.18 18.14 8.26
C MET A 48 15.52 18.27 7.52
N ALA A 49 16.56 17.64 8.06
CA ALA A 49 17.86 17.62 7.38
C ALA A 49 17.75 17.01 5.98
N ASN A 50 18.27 17.71 4.95
CA ASN A 50 18.32 17.23 3.56
C ASN A 50 16.97 16.87 2.93
N PHE A 51 15.86 17.41 3.43
CA PHE A 51 14.53 17.12 2.89
C PHE A 51 14.43 17.43 1.38
N ILE A 52 14.89 18.62 0.97
CA ILE A 52 14.86 19.02 -0.45
C ILE A 52 16.01 18.36 -1.22
N ALA A 53 17.23 18.45 -0.70
CA ALA A 53 18.43 17.97 -1.40
C ALA A 53 18.47 16.44 -1.62
N LYS A 54 17.88 15.64 -0.72
CA LYS A 54 17.88 14.17 -0.82
C LYS A 54 16.48 13.56 -0.79
N GLY A 55 15.58 14.11 0.01
CA GLY A 55 14.21 13.59 0.16
C GLY A 55 13.43 13.63 -1.15
N PHE A 56 13.43 14.76 -1.85
CA PHE A 56 12.73 14.92 -3.13
C PHE A 56 13.18 13.89 -4.19
N TRP A 57 14.49 13.75 -4.40
CA TRP A 57 15.03 12.79 -5.37
C TRP A 57 14.74 11.34 -4.98
N ASN A 58 14.74 11.03 -3.68
CA ASN A 58 14.35 9.72 -3.19
C ASN A 58 12.86 9.43 -3.43
N VAL A 59 11.98 10.43 -3.28
CA VAL A 59 10.56 10.30 -3.62
C VAL A 59 10.40 10.04 -5.11
N MET A 60 11.01 10.86 -5.97
CA MET A 60 10.93 10.69 -7.43
C MET A 60 11.41 9.31 -7.89
N ARG A 61 12.55 8.83 -7.36
CA ARG A 61 13.08 7.50 -7.66
C ARG A 61 12.12 6.38 -7.24
N ARG A 62 11.47 6.50 -6.07
CA ARG A 62 10.50 5.50 -5.59
C ARG A 62 9.22 5.51 -6.41
N SER A 63 8.70 6.70 -6.72
CA SER A 63 7.48 6.86 -7.52
C SER A 63 7.65 6.28 -8.92
N ARG A 64 8.79 6.52 -9.58
CA ARG A 64 9.09 5.98 -10.92
C ARG A 64 8.91 4.46 -11.01
N ASN A 65 9.28 3.71 -9.98
CA ASN A 65 9.16 2.26 -9.97
C ASN A 65 7.72 1.76 -9.85
N GLN A 66 6.79 2.63 -9.42
CA GLN A 66 5.38 2.30 -9.23
C GLN A 66 4.49 2.81 -10.37
N VAL A 67 4.98 3.77 -11.16
CA VAL A 67 4.28 4.39 -12.29
C VAL A 67 3.61 3.37 -13.21
N LEU A 68 4.31 2.31 -13.58
CA LEU A 68 3.77 1.31 -14.51
C LEU A 68 2.68 0.43 -13.91
N PHE A 69 2.54 0.37 -12.58
CA PHE A 69 1.48 -0.39 -11.94
C PHE A 69 0.18 0.42 -11.82
N PHE A 70 0.29 1.74 -11.67
CA PHE A 70 -0.89 2.58 -11.47
C PHE A 70 -1.37 3.27 -12.75
N ILE A 71 -0.46 3.70 -13.64
CA ILE A 71 -0.86 4.47 -14.82
C ILE A 71 -1.70 3.65 -15.80
N PRO A 72 -1.30 2.43 -16.21
CA PRO A 72 -2.09 1.66 -17.17
C PRO A 72 -3.55 1.40 -16.73
N PRO A 73 -3.84 0.91 -15.51
CA PRO A 73 -5.23 0.71 -15.11
C PRO A 73 -6.01 2.03 -15.00
N LEU A 74 -5.39 3.12 -14.54
CA LEU A 74 -6.07 4.42 -14.48
C LEU A 74 -6.37 4.99 -15.87
N ALA A 75 -5.43 4.87 -16.81
CA ALA A 75 -5.63 5.33 -18.18
C ALA A 75 -6.75 4.55 -18.88
N ILE A 76 -6.80 3.22 -18.69
CA ILE A 76 -7.87 2.37 -19.22
C ILE A 76 -9.20 2.75 -18.58
N ALA A 77 -9.27 2.84 -17.25
CA ALA A 77 -10.50 3.19 -16.55
C ALA A 77 -11.03 4.56 -17.00
N TYR A 78 -10.17 5.57 -17.08
CA TYR A 78 -10.56 6.90 -17.54
C TYR A 78 -11.01 6.90 -19.00
N GLY A 79 -10.28 6.21 -19.89
CA GLY A 79 -10.65 6.09 -21.31
C GLY A 79 -12.00 5.40 -21.50
N THR A 80 -12.24 4.27 -20.82
CA THR A 80 -13.52 3.56 -20.88
C THR A 80 -14.68 4.39 -20.32
N MET A 81 -14.44 5.16 -19.26
CA MET A 81 -15.44 6.05 -18.68
C MET A 81 -15.81 7.18 -19.64
N GLN A 82 -14.82 7.84 -20.27
CA GLN A 82 -15.09 8.89 -21.26
C GLN A 82 -15.88 8.34 -22.46
N TRP A 83 -15.46 7.18 -23.00
CA TRP A 83 -16.20 6.51 -24.05
C TRP A 83 -17.65 6.18 -23.64
N ALA A 84 -17.86 5.68 -22.42
CA ALA A 84 -19.19 5.36 -21.93
C ALA A 84 -20.10 6.60 -21.78
N ILE A 85 -19.54 7.73 -21.35
CA ILE A 85 -20.26 9.01 -21.22
C ILE A 85 -20.65 9.51 -22.61
N GLU A 86 -19.71 9.62 -23.54
CA GLU A 86 -19.97 10.08 -24.91
C GLU A 86 -20.99 9.18 -25.62
N ARG A 87 -20.87 7.85 -25.45
CA ARG A 87 -21.82 6.90 -26.02
C ARG A 87 -23.22 7.05 -25.41
N ASN A 88 -23.32 7.28 -24.11
CA ASN A 88 -24.61 7.50 -23.45
C ASN A 88 -25.29 8.79 -23.93
N GLU A 89 -24.54 9.89 -24.03
CA GLU A 89 -25.03 11.15 -24.57
C GLU A 89 -25.47 11.00 -26.03
N TYR A 90 -24.69 10.29 -26.85
CA TYR A 90 -25.03 10.01 -28.24
C TYR A 90 -26.36 9.24 -28.38
N LEU A 91 -26.53 8.16 -27.64
CA LEU A 91 -27.75 7.34 -27.68
C LEU A 91 -28.99 8.12 -27.23
N ASN A 92 -28.82 9.05 -26.28
CA ASN A 92 -29.90 9.91 -25.81
C ASN A 92 -30.17 11.12 -26.73
N SER A 93 -29.30 11.39 -27.71
CA SER A 93 -29.46 12.45 -28.69
C SER A 93 -30.51 12.11 -29.76
N LYS A 94 -30.97 13.13 -30.50
CA LYS A 94 -31.96 12.94 -31.58
C LYS A 94 -31.42 12.06 -32.71
N HIS A 95 -30.13 12.20 -33.05
CA HIS A 95 -29.48 11.42 -34.10
C HIS A 95 -29.32 9.96 -33.68
N GLY A 96 -28.86 9.71 -32.44
CA GLY A 96 -28.74 8.35 -31.92
C GLY A 96 -30.09 7.62 -31.83
N ARG A 97 -31.16 8.32 -31.42
CA ARG A 97 -32.51 7.73 -31.47
C ARG A 97 -32.97 7.41 -32.89
N ALA A 98 -32.65 8.26 -33.87
CA ALA A 98 -33.07 8.00 -35.26
C ALA A 98 -32.31 6.81 -35.89
N GLU A 99 -31.04 6.61 -35.55
CA GLU A 99 -30.24 5.49 -36.05
C GLU A 99 -30.59 4.14 -35.39
N PHE A 100 -30.89 4.14 -34.09
CA PHE A 100 -31.16 2.91 -33.32
C PHE A 100 -32.67 2.65 -33.09
N ALA A 101 -33.57 3.47 -33.65
CA ALA A 101 -35.03 3.29 -33.50
C ALA A 101 -35.60 2.10 -34.30
N GLU A 102 -34.89 1.58 -35.30
CA GLU A 102 -35.35 0.45 -36.13
C GLU A 102 -34.66 -0.88 -35.83
N GLU A 103 -33.71 -0.90 -34.88
CA GLU A 103 -32.97 -2.12 -34.49
C GLU A 103 -33.59 -2.87 -33.29
N GLU A 104 -34.80 -2.50 -32.86
CA GLU A 104 -35.63 -3.23 -31.87
C GLU A 104 -36.73 -4.05 -32.55
#